data_AF-A0A1G3B6U7-F1
#
_entry.id   AF-A0A1G3B6U7-F1
#
_cell.length_a   1.000
_cell.length_b   1.000
_cell.length_c   1.000
_cell.angle_alpha   90.00
_cell.angle_beta   90.00
_cell.angle_gamma   90.00
#
_symmetry.space_group_name_H-M   'P 1'
#
loop_
_entity.id
_entity.type
_entity.pdbx_description
1 polymer ?
#
loop_
_entity_poly.entity_id
_entity_poly.type
_entity_poly.pdbx_seq_one_letter_code
_entity_poly.pdbx_strand_id
1 'polypeptide(L)'
;MNNDLPPDDRRRAVDSLFRKTVEINRHNHDLEVLTVGNYADAAYIYMKVLKEDPEKARAAYEHFLRNGGEGCGEKLAYIDEVGNVYASQHLKTELGNIRERSLKDIWSSDNEFLWKLRHRERLLRGRCAECRFLEICRGGSRARALAVYDDFGATDPSCYLTEDEIAKPVHEEAQA
;
A
#
# COMPACT_ATOMS: atom_id res chain seq x y z
N MET A 1 -15.25 -0.40 -16.67
CA MET A 1 -14.40 -0.84 -15.55
C MET A 1 -15.19 -0.69 -14.25
N ASN A 2 -16.11 -1.63 -13.97
CA ASN A 2 -16.88 -1.62 -12.72
C ASN A 2 -17.11 -3.06 -12.23
N ASN A 3 -16.07 -3.89 -12.32
CA ASN A 3 -16.09 -5.29 -11.88
C ASN A 3 -15.48 -5.47 -10.49
N ASP A 4 -15.10 -4.37 -9.84
CA ASP A 4 -14.53 -4.40 -8.50
C ASP A 4 -15.66 -4.35 -7.46
N LEU A 5 -15.39 -4.89 -6.27
CA LEU A 5 -16.35 -4.86 -5.17
C LEU A 5 -16.59 -3.41 -4.71
N PRO A 6 -17.84 -3.05 -4.39
CA PRO A 6 -18.12 -1.82 -3.66
C PRO A 6 -17.31 -1.73 -2.36
N PRO A 7 -17.01 -0.52 -1.84
CA PRO A 7 -16.22 -0.34 -0.62
C PRO A 7 -16.71 -1.18 0.58
N ASP A 8 -18.02 -1.25 0.80
CA ASP A 8 -18.60 -2.00 1.91
C ASP A 8 -18.47 -3.52 1.72
N ASP A 9 -18.56 -3.99 0.49
CA ASP A 9 -18.40 -5.41 0.15
C ASP A 9 -16.95 -5.84 0.34
N ARG A 10 -16.01 -4.96 -0.03
CA ARG A 10 -14.58 -5.15 0.22
C ARG A 10 -14.29 -5.22 1.72
N ARG A 11 -14.86 -4.32 2.53
CA ARG A 11 -14.75 -4.37 4.00
C ARG A 11 -15.25 -5.70 4.55
N ARG A 12 -16.42 -6.17 4.11
CA ARG A 12 -16.97 -7.46 4.55
C ARG A 12 -16.09 -8.64 4.14
N ALA A 13 -15.46 -8.58 2.97
CA ALA A 13 -14.51 -9.61 2.54
C ALA A 13 -13.26 -9.64 3.43
N VAL A 14 -12.62 -8.48 3.66
CA VAL A 14 -11.44 -8.37 4.54
C VAL A 14 -11.78 -8.78 5.97
N ASP A 15 -12.96 -8.41 6.47
CA ASP A 15 -13.48 -8.84 7.78
C ASP A 15 -13.60 -10.36 7.88
N SER A 16 -14.15 -10.99 6.85
CA SER A 16 -14.29 -12.43 6.83
C SER A 16 -12.94 -13.12 6.77
N LEU A 17 -11.97 -12.58 6.03
CA LEU A 17 -10.61 -13.12 5.98
C LEU A 17 -9.95 -13.02 7.35
N PHE A 18 -9.92 -11.82 7.94
CA PHE A 18 -9.34 -11.58 9.27
C PHE A 18 -9.91 -12.53 10.32
N ARG A 19 -11.25 -12.61 10.43
CA ARG A 19 -11.91 -13.49 11.40
C ARG A 19 -11.54 -14.95 11.20
N LYS A 20 -11.55 -15.44 9.95
CA LYS A 20 -11.21 -16.84 9.64
C LYS A 20 -9.76 -17.14 9.96
N THR A 21 -8.84 -16.22 9.66
CA THR A 21 -7.42 -16.36 10.01
C THR A 21 -7.24 -16.50 11.51
N VAL A 22 -7.90 -15.64 12.31
CA VAL A 22 -7.87 -15.72 13.77
C VAL A 22 -8.47 -17.05 14.27
N GLU A 23 -9.61 -17.47 13.72
CA GLU A 23 -10.28 -18.72 14.11
C GLU A 23 -9.42 -19.96 13.83
N ILE A 24 -8.77 -20.01 12.66
CA ILE A 24 -7.89 -21.10 12.27
C ILE A 24 -6.67 -21.14 13.20
N ASN A 25 -6.01 -20.01 13.43
CA ASN A 25 -4.80 -19.98 14.26
C ASN A 25 -5.07 -20.23 15.75
N ARG A 26 -6.30 -20.02 16.24
CA ARG A 26 -6.72 -20.45 17.60
C ARG A 26 -6.64 -21.96 17.81
N HIS A 27 -6.66 -22.76 16.74
CA HIS A 27 -6.53 -24.21 16.77
C HIS A 27 -5.09 -24.68 16.49
N ASN A 28 -4.09 -23.84 16.78
CA ASN A 28 -2.65 -24.09 16.56
C ASN A 28 -2.30 -24.44 15.12
N HIS A 29 -3.02 -23.85 14.17
CA HIS A 29 -2.59 -23.79 12.79
C HIS A 29 -1.64 -22.60 12.61
N ASP A 30 -0.64 -22.75 11.76
CA ASP A 30 0.32 -21.70 11.40
C ASP A 30 -0.07 -21.14 10.01
N LEU A 31 -1.29 -20.60 9.91
CA LEU A 31 -1.81 -20.05 8.66
C LEU A 31 -1.51 -18.56 8.60
N GLU A 32 -0.74 -18.17 7.59
CA GLU A 32 -0.58 -16.78 7.19
C GLU A 32 -1.48 -16.45 5.98
N VAL A 33 -2.22 -15.35 6.09
CA VAL A 33 -3.04 -14.82 4.98
C VAL A 33 -2.50 -13.46 4.58
N LEU A 34 -2.12 -13.35 3.31
CA LEU A 34 -1.65 -12.11 2.73
C LEU A 34 -2.79 -11.42 1.97
N THR A 35 -3.16 -10.22 2.40
CA THR A 35 -4.13 -9.37 1.69
C THR A 35 -3.42 -8.60 0.56
N VAL A 36 -3.07 -9.32 -0.51
CA VAL A 36 -2.37 -8.75 -1.66
C VAL A 36 -3.30 -7.81 -2.44
N GLY A 37 -2.75 -6.69 -2.90
CA GLY A 37 -3.39 -5.86 -3.93
C GLY A 37 -4.09 -4.61 -3.40
N ASN A 38 -4.29 -4.45 -2.08
CA ASN A 38 -4.80 -3.21 -1.51
C ASN A 38 -4.11 -2.83 -0.20
N TYR A 39 -3.30 -1.77 -0.23
CA TYR A 39 -2.51 -1.32 0.92
C TYR A 39 -3.34 -0.65 2.01
N ALA A 40 -4.60 -0.27 1.71
CA ALA A 40 -5.54 0.21 2.71
C ALA A 40 -5.92 -0.89 3.73
N ASP A 41 -5.78 -2.16 3.38
CA ASP A 41 -6.10 -3.30 4.24
C ASP A 41 -5.26 -3.29 5.51
N ALA A 42 -3.99 -2.84 5.44
CA ALA A 42 -3.10 -2.72 6.60
C ALA A 42 -3.67 -1.76 7.68
N ALA A 43 -4.11 -0.58 7.26
CA ALA A 43 -4.74 0.40 8.15
C ALA A 43 -6.06 -0.13 8.73
N TYR A 44 -6.87 -0.78 7.90
CA TYR A 44 -8.14 -1.34 8.32
C TYR A 44 -7.97 -2.48 9.33
N ILE A 45 -7.04 -3.39 9.09
CA ILE A 45 -6.68 -4.47 10.03
C ILE A 45 -6.13 -3.89 11.32
N TYR A 46 -5.24 -2.89 11.26
CA TYR A 46 -4.74 -2.20 12.45
C TYR A 46 -5.88 -1.66 13.33
N MET A 47 -6.83 -0.92 12.73
CA MET A 47 -7.98 -0.38 13.48
C MET A 47 -8.85 -1.47 14.09
N LYS A 48 -8.94 -2.65 13.47
CA LYS A 48 -9.64 -3.81 14.04
C LYS A 48 -8.91 -4.39 15.23
N VAL A 49 -7.62 -4.66 15.09
CA VAL A 49 -6.80 -5.20 16.18
C VAL A 49 -6.78 -4.22 17.34
N LEU A 50 -6.73 -2.91 17.09
CA LEU A 50 -6.74 -1.87 18.12
C LEU A 50 -7.97 -1.93 19.02
N LYS A 51 -9.13 -2.28 18.48
CA LYS A 51 -10.38 -2.44 19.25
C LYS A 51 -10.38 -3.68 20.14
N GLU A 52 -9.55 -4.68 19.84
CA GLU A 52 -9.50 -5.96 20.55
C GLU A 52 -8.32 -6.03 21.52
N ASP A 53 -7.14 -5.59 21.10
CA ASP A 53 -5.87 -5.74 21.80
C ASP A 53 -4.88 -4.63 21.36
N PRO A 54 -4.75 -3.55 22.15
CA PRO A 54 -3.87 -2.42 21.82
C PRO A 54 -2.38 -2.80 21.71
N GLU A 55 -1.90 -3.76 22.52
CA GLU A 55 -0.50 -4.19 22.47
C GLU A 55 -0.20 -4.94 21.16
N LYS A 56 -1.10 -5.84 20.74
CA LYS A 56 -0.99 -6.49 19.42
C LYS A 56 -1.14 -5.49 18.28
N ALA A 57 -1.99 -4.48 18.43
CA ALA A 57 -2.17 -3.45 17.41
C ALA A 57 -0.89 -2.66 17.18
N ARG A 58 -0.15 -2.33 18.25
CA ARG A 58 1.18 -1.71 18.14
C ARG A 58 2.16 -2.59 17.36
N ALA A 59 2.23 -3.88 17.70
CA ALA A 59 3.10 -4.83 16.99
C ALA A 59 2.72 -4.97 15.50
N ALA A 60 1.42 -4.99 15.19
CA ALA A 60 0.91 -5.01 13.82
C ALA A 60 1.28 -3.72 13.06
N TYR A 61 1.13 -2.56 13.69
CA TYR A 61 1.49 -1.27 13.11
C TYR A 61 2.98 -1.21 12.76
N GLU A 62 3.85 -1.61 13.68
CA GLU A 62 5.29 -1.69 13.44
C GLU A 62 5.64 -2.64 12.29
N HIS A 63 4.91 -3.75 12.16
CA HIS A 63 5.07 -4.66 11.02
C HIS A 63 4.69 -3.98 9.70
N PHE A 64 3.56 -3.28 9.65
CA PHE A 64 3.12 -2.55 8.46
C PHE A 64 4.08 -1.41 8.09
N LEU A 65 4.63 -0.71 9.09
CA LEU A 65 5.64 0.33 8.90
C LEU A 65 6.92 -0.24 8.27
N ARG A 66 7.40 -1.40 8.75
CA ARG A 66 8.56 -2.09 8.14
C ARG A 66 8.28 -2.56 6.71
N ASN A 67 7.06 -3.01 6.43
CA ASN A 67 6.65 -3.41 5.08
C ASN A 67 6.66 -2.21 4.12
N GLY A 68 6.02 -1.10 4.53
CA GLY A 68 6.14 0.19 3.85
C GLY A 68 5.43 0.26 2.49
N GLY A 69 4.15 -0.10 2.44
CA GLY A 69 3.27 0.09 1.27
C GLY A 69 3.73 -0.61 -0.02
N GLU A 70 3.40 -0.01 -1.17
CA GLU A 70 3.85 -0.49 -2.49
C GLU A 70 5.35 -0.21 -2.69
N GLY A 71 6.17 -1.27 -2.73
CA GLY A 71 7.63 -1.16 -2.86
C GLY A 71 8.17 -0.73 -4.23
N CYS A 72 7.33 -0.26 -5.15
CA CYS A 72 7.74 0.14 -6.50
C CYS A 72 8.73 1.32 -6.44
N GLY A 73 9.86 1.20 -7.14
CA GLY A 73 10.94 2.20 -7.13
C GLY A 73 11.92 2.10 -5.95
N GLU A 74 11.69 1.18 -5.01
CA GLU A 74 12.51 0.99 -3.81
C GLU A 74 12.95 -0.47 -3.60
N LYS A 75 11.98 -1.39 -3.50
CA LYS A 75 12.18 -2.82 -3.17
C LYS A 75 11.81 -3.76 -4.32
N LEU A 76 11.14 -3.25 -5.35
CA LEU A 76 10.62 -4.01 -6.49
C LEU A 76 11.07 -3.37 -7.80
N ALA A 77 11.53 -4.21 -8.73
CA ALA A 77 11.73 -3.88 -10.13
C ALA A 77 11.12 -5.00 -10.98
N TYR A 78 10.66 -4.66 -12.18
CA TYR A 78 10.17 -5.60 -13.19
C TYR A 78 11.02 -5.45 -14.46
N ILE A 79 11.40 -6.57 -15.07
CA ILE A 79 12.13 -6.60 -16.33
C ILE A 79 11.32 -7.45 -17.30
N ASP A 80 10.95 -6.87 -18.45
CA ASP A 80 10.19 -7.59 -19.47
C ASP A 80 11.08 -8.52 -20.31
N GLU A 81 10.48 -9.25 -21.24
CA GLU A 81 11.16 -10.25 -22.08
C GLU A 81 12.19 -9.65 -23.05
N VAL A 82 12.11 -8.35 -23.34
CA VAL A 82 13.08 -7.64 -24.20
C VAL A 82 14.13 -6.86 -23.40
N GLY A 83 14.02 -6.85 -22.07
CA GLY A 83 14.99 -6.27 -21.15
C GLY A 83 14.66 -4.86 -20.66
N ASN A 84 13.48 -4.33 -20.94
CA ASN A 84 13.09 -3.02 -20.40
C ASN A 84 12.80 -3.13 -18.91
N VAL A 85 13.25 -2.15 -18.15
CA VAL A 85 13.13 -2.08 -16.69
C VAL A 85 11.97 -1.15 -16.33
N TYR A 86 11.13 -1.60 -15.42
CA TYR A 86 10.01 -0.85 -14.87
C TYR A 86 10.05 -0.93 -13.34
N ALA A 87 9.40 0.03 -12.67
CA ALA A 87 9.30 0.02 -11.21
C ALA A 87 8.33 -1.04 -10.66
N SER A 88 7.43 -1.56 -11.48
CA SER A 88 6.58 -2.72 -11.19
C SER A 88 5.92 -3.22 -12.48
N GLN A 89 5.38 -4.44 -12.48
CA GLN A 89 4.63 -5.00 -13.62
C GLN A 89 3.34 -4.21 -13.95
N HIS A 90 2.88 -3.35 -13.04
CA HIS A 90 1.65 -2.58 -13.23
C HIS A 90 1.91 -1.15 -13.75
N LEU A 91 3.18 -0.71 -13.75
CA LEU A 91 3.58 0.61 -14.20
C LEU A 91 4.14 0.53 -15.62
N LYS A 92 3.69 1.44 -16.50
CA LYS A 92 4.07 1.45 -17.92
C LYS A 92 5.26 2.35 -18.24
N THR A 93 5.79 3.06 -17.25
CA THR A 93 6.93 3.97 -17.45
C THR A 93 8.23 3.17 -17.48
N GLU A 94 8.83 3.10 -18.66
CA GLU A 94 10.16 2.51 -18.85
C GLU A 94 11.24 3.36 -18.15
N LEU A 95 12.16 2.68 -17.47
CA LEU A 95 13.31 3.27 -16.78
C LEU A 95 14.61 3.11 -17.57
N GLY A 96 14.63 2.22 -18.57
CA GLY A 96 15.73 1.92 -19.48
C GLY A 96 15.83 0.42 -19.74
N ASN A 97 16.83 -0.01 -20.52
CA ASN A 97 16.97 -1.41 -20.91
C ASN A 97 18.29 -2.04 -20.40
N ILE A 98 18.23 -3.23 -19.79
CA ILE A 98 19.42 -3.93 -19.26
C ILE A 98 20.42 -4.38 -20.32
N ARG A 99 20.03 -4.38 -21.60
CA ARG A 99 20.90 -4.69 -22.74
C ARG A 99 21.77 -3.50 -23.15
N GLU A 100 21.43 -2.30 -22.69
CA GLU A 100 22.14 -1.05 -23.01
C GLU A 100 23.04 -0.57 -21.86
N ARG A 101 22.56 -0.71 -20.62
CA ARG A 101 23.28 -0.30 -19.40
C ARG A 101 22.93 -1.21 -18.22
N SER A 102 23.75 -1.22 -17.18
CA SER A 102 23.53 -2.12 -16.04
C SER A 102 22.25 -1.75 -15.27
N LEU A 103 21.61 -2.75 -14.63
CA LEU A 103 20.45 -2.50 -13.77
C LEU A 103 20.78 -1.49 -12.65
N LYS A 104 22.01 -1.54 -12.12
CA LYS A 104 22.47 -0.59 -11.09
C LYS A 104 22.44 0.84 -11.59
N ASP A 105 22.90 1.08 -12.83
CA ASP A 105 22.95 2.41 -13.42
C ASP A 105 21.55 2.93 -13.75
N ILE A 106 20.66 2.05 -14.23
CA ILE A 106 19.24 2.36 -14.43
C ILE A 106 18.60 2.77 -13.10
N TRP A 107 18.77 1.93 -12.07
CA TRP A 107 18.11 2.09 -10.79
C TRP A 107 18.66 3.28 -9.97
N SER A 108 19.94 3.59 -10.13
CA SER A 108 20.61 4.70 -9.42
C SER A 108 20.59 6.01 -10.21
N SER A 109 19.94 6.04 -11.39
CA SER A 109 19.84 7.23 -12.22
C SER A 109 18.99 8.34 -11.58
N ASP A 110 19.07 9.53 -12.17
CA ASP A 110 18.27 10.72 -11.88
C ASP A 110 16.89 10.70 -12.57
N ASN A 111 16.39 9.52 -12.95
CA ASN A 111 15.09 9.36 -13.58
C ASN A 111 13.96 9.96 -12.70
N GLU A 112 13.21 10.92 -13.26
CA GLU A 112 12.17 11.66 -12.55
C GLU A 112 11.07 10.74 -11.99
N PHE A 113 10.73 9.66 -12.71
CA PHE A 113 9.68 8.74 -12.28
C PHE A 113 10.12 7.90 -11.08
N LEU A 114 11.36 7.40 -11.08
CA LEU A 114 11.95 6.77 -9.89
C LEU A 114 12.02 7.73 -8.70
N TRP A 115 12.39 8.99 -8.95
CA TRP A 115 12.40 10.00 -7.90
C TRP A 115 11.01 10.22 -7.31
N LYS A 116 9.97 10.35 -8.14
CA LYS A 116 8.56 10.49 -7.71
C LYS A 116 8.12 9.32 -6.85
N LEU A 117 8.45 8.08 -7.24
CA LEU A 117 8.11 6.89 -6.47
C LEU A 117 8.77 6.89 -5.09
N ARG A 118 10.05 7.21 -5.00
CA ARG A 118 10.82 7.23 -3.74
C ARG A 118 10.40 8.35 -2.77
N HIS A 119 9.76 9.40 -3.29
CA HIS A 119 9.34 10.57 -2.52
C HIS A 119 7.82 10.77 -2.56
N ARG A 120 7.06 9.70 -2.85
CA ARG A 120 5.64 9.76 -3.18
C ARG A 120 4.81 10.47 -2.12
N GLU A 121 5.13 10.29 -0.85
CA GLU A 121 4.42 10.86 0.30
C GLU A 121 4.35 12.38 0.23
N ARG A 122 5.36 13.03 -0.35
CA ARG A 122 5.42 14.50 -0.51
C ARG A 122 4.61 15.00 -1.71
N LEU A 123 4.17 14.10 -2.58
CA LEU A 123 3.53 14.41 -3.86
C LEU A 123 2.03 14.08 -3.85
N LEU A 124 1.57 13.34 -2.85
CA LEU A 124 0.17 12.96 -2.72
C LEU A 124 -0.70 14.15 -2.35
N ARG A 125 -1.91 14.19 -2.90
CA ARG A 125 -2.89 15.25 -2.73
C ARG A 125 -4.20 14.73 -2.16
N GLY A 126 -5.09 15.67 -1.82
CA GLY A 126 -6.41 15.37 -1.26
C GLY A 126 -6.29 14.57 0.03
N ARG A 127 -7.17 13.59 0.21
CA ARG A 127 -7.28 12.79 1.44
C ARG A 127 -5.98 12.11 1.87
N CYS A 128 -5.11 11.75 0.92
CA CYS A 128 -3.85 11.08 1.24
C CYS A 128 -2.80 12.01 1.85
N ALA A 129 -2.87 13.33 1.60
CA ALA A 129 -1.90 14.30 2.11
C ALA A 129 -1.96 14.45 3.63
N GLU A 130 -3.14 14.24 4.23
CA GLU A 130 -3.37 14.40 5.67
C GLU A 130 -3.70 13.08 6.38
N CYS A 131 -3.73 11.97 5.65
CA CYS A 131 -4.09 10.65 6.16
C CYS A 131 -3.14 10.18 7.26
N ARG A 132 -3.69 9.83 8.43
CA ARG A 132 -2.93 9.27 9.56
C ARG A 132 -2.21 7.95 9.26
N PHE A 133 -2.62 7.23 8.22
CA PHE A 133 -2.04 5.94 7.82
C PHE A 133 -1.08 6.06 6.62
N LEU A 134 -0.65 7.28 6.27
CA LEU A 134 0.20 7.51 5.11
C LEU A 134 1.53 6.74 5.21
N GLU A 135 2.13 6.60 6.39
CA GLU A 135 3.43 5.93 6.54
C GLU A 135 3.38 4.41 6.30
N ILE A 136 2.24 3.76 6.55
CA ILE A 136 2.09 2.31 6.35
C ILE A 136 1.51 1.96 4.96
N CYS A 137 0.59 2.77 4.44
CA CYS A 137 -0.08 2.55 3.14
C CYS A 137 0.65 3.24 1.98
N ARG A 138 1.30 4.38 2.25
CA ARG A 138 2.07 5.21 1.29
C ARG A 138 1.25 5.63 0.06
N GLY A 139 -0.03 5.86 0.30
CA GLY A 139 -1.01 6.30 -0.70
C GLY A 139 -1.54 5.19 -1.60
N GLY A 140 -1.21 3.92 -1.38
CA GLY A 140 -1.68 2.81 -2.21
C GLY A 140 -0.98 2.73 -3.57
N SER A 141 -1.66 2.12 -4.54
CA SER A 141 -1.10 1.81 -5.85
C SER A 141 -1.01 3.05 -6.75
N ARG A 142 0.23 3.41 -7.11
CA ARG A 142 0.45 4.50 -8.09
C ARG A 142 0.03 4.09 -9.50
N ALA A 143 0.09 2.80 -9.81
CA ALA A 143 -0.41 2.27 -11.08
C ALA A 143 -1.92 2.50 -11.24
N ARG A 144 -2.73 2.25 -10.21
CA ARG A 144 -4.17 2.51 -10.26
C ARG A 144 -4.48 4.00 -10.34
N ALA A 145 -3.80 4.84 -9.55
CA ALA A 145 -3.99 6.28 -9.59
C ALA A 145 -3.72 6.85 -11.00
N LEU A 146 -2.59 6.47 -11.61
CA LEU A 146 -2.25 6.87 -12.98
C LEU A 146 -3.23 6.31 -14.01
N ALA A 147 -3.65 5.04 -13.89
CA ALA A 147 -4.54 4.43 -14.86
C ALA A 147 -5.96 5.05 -14.88
N VAL A 148 -6.44 5.53 -13.72
CA VAL A 148 -7.80 6.07 -13.59
C VAL A 148 -7.82 7.60 -13.76
N TYR A 149 -6.83 8.30 -13.22
CA TYR A 149 -6.83 9.76 -13.14
C TYR A 149 -5.77 10.43 -13.99
N ASP A 150 -4.84 9.67 -14.59
CA ASP A 150 -3.62 10.19 -15.22
C ASP A 150 -2.83 11.13 -14.29
N ASP A 151 -2.87 10.84 -12.99
CA ASP A 151 -2.31 11.69 -11.94
C ASP A 151 -1.59 10.85 -10.89
N PHE A 152 -0.28 11.06 -10.78
CA PHE A 152 0.57 10.39 -9.78
C PHE A 152 0.16 10.73 -8.34
N GLY A 153 -0.23 11.98 -8.10
CA GLY A 153 -0.57 12.52 -6.78
C GLY A 153 -1.99 12.18 -6.33
N ALA A 154 -2.81 11.59 -7.22
CA ALA A 154 -4.17 11.22 -6.89
C ALA A 154 -4.22 10.04 -5.92
N THR A 155 -5.35 9.98 -5.21
CA THR A 155 -5.66 8.86 -4.31
C THR A 155 -5.77 7.56 -5.10
N ASP A 156 -5.38 6.44 -4.48
CA ASP A 156 -5.67 5.14 -5.04
C ASP A 156 -7.20 4.92 -5.03
N PRO A 157 -7.86 4.70 -6.19
CA PRO A 157 -9.31 4.48 -6.25
C PRO A 157 -9.77 3.23 -5.48
N SER A 158 -8.87 2.31 -5.10
CA SER A 158 -9.22 1.17 -4.24
C SER A 158 -9.21 1.49 -2.73
N CYS A 159 -8.83 2.70 -2.33
CA CYS A 159 -8.89 3.08 -0.93
C CYS A 159 -10.35 3.14 -0.48
N TYR A 160 -10.74 2.26 0.44
CA TYR A 160 -12.10 2.19 0.96
C TYR A 160 -12.26 2.81 2.35
N LEU A 161 -11.17 3.34 2.94
CA LEU A 161 -11.23 4.00 4.25
C LEU A 161 -12.14 5.23 4.19
N THR A 162 -12.84 5.55 5.27
CA THR A 162 -13.68 6.75 5.37
C THR A 162 -12.86 7.97 5.78
N GLU A 163 -13.42 9.18 5.66
CA GLU A 163 -12.76 10.42 6.14
C GLU A 163 -12.51 10.38 7.65
N ASP A 164 -13.47 9.87 8.44
CA ASP A 164 -13.32 9.75 9.89
C ASP A 164 -12.20 8.79 10.29
N GLU A 165 -11.99 7.71 9.53
CA GLU A 165 -10.92 6.74 9.80
C GLU A 165 -9.53 7.31 9.51
N ILE A 166 -9.40 8.13 8.46
CA ILE A 166 -8.10 8.69 8.05
C ILE A 166 -7.73 9.98 8.79
N ALA A 167 -8.70 10.63 9.43
CA ALA A 167 -8.48 11.82 10.24
C ALA A 167 -7.58 11.51 11.43
N LYS A 168 -6.66 12.42 11.75
CA LYS A 168 -5.84 12.30 12.96
C LYS A 168 -6.75 12.38 14.19
N PRO A 169 -6.59 11.51 15.19
CA PRO A 169 -7.41 11.55 16.40
C PRO A 169 -7.22 12.90 17.10
N VAL A 170 -8.33 13.55 17.45
CA VAL A 170 -8.34 14.93 17.96
C VAL A 170 -7.82 15.02 19.41
N HIS A 171 -7.74 13.89 20.14
CA HIS A 171 -7.12 13.79 21.47
C HIS A 171 -6.54 12.37 21.71
N GLU A 172 -5.30 12.33 22.18
CA GLU A 172 -4.57 11.22 22.83
C GLU A 172 -4.89 9.76 22.43
N GLU A 173 -4.27 9.29 21.36
CA GLU A 173 -3.75 7.90 21.29
C GLU A 173 -2.26 7.85 21.69
N ALA A 174 -1.77 8.88 22.38
CA ALA A 174 -0.36 9.00 22.80
C ALA A 174 -0.06 8.35 24.16
N GLN A 175 -1.05 7.76 24.83
CA GLN A 175 -0.87 7.12 26.13
C GLN A 175 -1.86 5.94 26.30
N ALA A 176 -1.56 4.80 25.67
CA ALA A 176 -2.03 3.48 26.09
C ALA A 176 -1.00 2.43 25.67
#